data_AF-A0A6A6UBC6-F1
#
_entry.id   AF-A0A6A6UBC6-F1
#
_cell.length_a   1.000
_cell.length_b   1.000
_cell.length_c   1.000
_cell.angle_alpha   90.00
_cell.angle_beta   90.00
_cell.angle_gamma   90.00
#
_symmetry.space_group_name_H-M   'P 1'
#
loop_
_entity.id
_entity.type
_entity.pdbx_description
1 polymer ?
#
loop_
_entity_poly.entity_id
_entity_poly.type
_entity_poly.pdbx_seq_one_letter_code
_entity_poly.pdbx_strand_id
1 'polypeptide(L)' 'GGPQICTHNKDGSGGTNYQVTKDCCAAVKQKTYFNEAEKKCMGPGGWYDNAVNTGGMVDCCTSRGAGS' A
#
# COMPACT_ATOMS: atom_id res chain seq x y z
N GLY A 1 -4.85 -9.54 -6.27
CA GLY A 1 -4.02 -8.55 -5.54
C GLY A 1 -3.60 -7.47 -6.51
N GLY A 2 -4.28 -6.33 -6.51
CA GLY A 2 -3.87 -5.17 -7.31
C GLY A 2 -2.89 -4.25 -6.56
N PRO A 3 -2.45 -3.14 -7.18
CA PRO A 3 -1.71 -2.10 -6.47
C PRO A 3 -2.48 -1.62 -5.23
N GLN A 4 -1.75 -1.39 -4.14
CA GLN A 4 -2.34 -1.04 -2.84
C GLN A 4 -1.93 0.36 -2.39
N ILE A 5 -2.86 1.06 -1.77
CA ILE A 5 -2.66 2.40 -1.22
C ILE A 5 -3.18 2.44 0.20
N CYS A 6 -2.47 3.12 1.10
CA CYS A 6 -3.06 3.53 2.36
C CYS A 6 -3.71 4.91 2.19
N THR A 7 -4.83 5.16 2.86
CA THR A 7 -5.52 6.46 2.90
C THR A 7 -5.41 7.08 4.28
N HIS A 8 -5.50 8.41 4.40
CA HIS A 8 -5.37 9.06 5.71
C HIS A 8 -6.45 8.61 6.69
N ASN A 9 -7.66 8.35 6.22
CA ASN A 9 -8.75 7.87 7.07
C ASN A 9 -8.93 6.37 6.94
N LYS A 10 -9.33 5.71 8.03
CA LYS A 10 -9.57 4.26 8.14
C LYS A 10 -10.67 3.74 7.22
N ASP A 11 -11.58 4.59 6.80
CA ASP A 11 -12.71 4.25 5.93
C ASP A 11 -12.35 4.27 4.43
N GLY A 12 -11.08 4.48 4.06
CA GLY A 12 -10.67 4.59 2.66
C GLY A 12 -10.75 6.03 2.11
N SER A 13 -11.14 7.00 2.94
CA SER A 13 -11.21 8.43 2.57
C SER A 13 -9.99 9.23 3.03
N GLY A 14 -9.94 10.51 2.68
CA GLY A 14 -8.92 11.44 3.20
C GLY A 14 -7.66 11.55 2.34
N GLY A 15 -7.67 10.97 1.15
CA GLY A 15 -6.55 11.04 0.21
C GLY A 15 -5.41 10.08 0.57
N THR A 16 -4.54 9.85 -0.40
CA THR A 16 -3.47 8.84 -0.31
C THR A 16 -2.44 9.21 0.76
N ASN A 17 -2.33 8.37 1.78
CA ASN A 17 -1.29 8.48 2.80
C ASN A 17 0.01 7.85 2.28
N TYR A 18 0.77 8.63 1.52
CA TYR A 18 2.00 8.20 0.87
C TYR A 18 3.07 7.75 1.89
N GLN A 19 3.18 8.39 3.06
CA GLN A 19 4.15 7.99 4.09
C GLN A 19 3.82 6.61 4.64
N VAL A 20 2.56 6.38 5.02
CA VAL A 20 2.13 5.06 5.53
C VAL A 20 2.19 4.02 4.42
N THR A 21 1.79 4.36 3.19
CA THR A 21 1.87 3.43 2.05
C THR A 21 3.31 3.02 1.78
N LYS A 22 4.26 3.95 1.78
CA LYS A 22 5.69 3.67 1.55
C LYS A 22 6.27 2.76 2.63
N ASP A 23 5.98 3.06 3.88
CA ASP A 23 6.46 2.29 5.02
C ASP A 23 5.85 0.89 5.04
N CYS A 24 4.52 0.80 4.90
CA CYS A 24 3.83 -0.48 4.81
C CYS A 24 4.31 -1.29 3.60
N CYS A 25 4.55 -0.65 2.44
CA CYS A 25 5.08 -1.33 1.26
C CYS A 25 6.47 -1.93 1.49
N ALA A 26 7.30 -1.28 2.32
CA ALA A 26 8.58 -1.83 2.74
C ALA A 26 8.43 -2.91 3.83
N ALA A 27 7.40 -2.82 4.67
CA ALA A 27 7.11 -3.76 5.75
C ALA A 27 6.54 -5.09 5.25
N VAL A 28 5.62 -5.07 4.28
CA VAL A 28 5.24 -6.28 3.54
C VAL A 28 6.43 -6.66 2.66
N LYS A 29 7.29 -7.57 3.17
CA LYS A 29 8.42 -8.21 2.48
C LYS A 29 7.99 -9.09 1.29
N GLN A 30 7.15 -8.57 0.43
CA GLN A 30 6.92 -9.06 -0.91
C GLN A 30 7.90 -8.29 -1.81
N LYS A 31 8.22 -8.76 -3.01
CA LYS A 31 9.15 -8.06 -3.93
C LYS A 31 8.58 -6.74 -4.50
N THR A 32 7.88 -5.96 -3.67
CA THR A 32 7.13 -4.78 -4.01
C THR A 32 7.98 -3.53 -3.87
N TYR A 33 7.66 -2.52 -4.66
CA TYR A 33 8.26 -1.20 -4.58
C TYR A 33 7.16 -0.14 -4.44
N PHE A 34 7.50 0.95 -3.77
CA PHE A 34 6.61 2.10 -3.69
C PHE A 34 6.80 2.97 -4.94
N ASN A 35 5.75 3.10 -5.74
CA ASN A 35 5.74 3.99 -6.89
C ASN A 35 5.31 5.38 -6.45
N GLU A 36 6.25 6.33 -6.39
CA GLU A 36 5.99 7.72 -5.97
C GLU A 36 5.11 8.48 -6.97
N ALA A 37 5.17 8.15 -8.27
CA ALA A 37 4.37 8.81 -9.30
C ALA A 37 2.88 8.50 -9.14
N GLU A 38 2.57 7.23 -8.85
CA GLU A 38 1.19 6.78 -8.65
C GLU A 38 0.76 6.81 -7.17
N LYS A 39 1.71 6.99 -6.25
CA LYS A 39 1.54 6.91 -4.78
C LYS A 39 1.02 5.56 -4.29
N LYS A 40 1.37 4.47 -4.98
CA LYS A 40 0.87 3.10 -4.73
C LYS A 40 2.03 2.14 -4.52
N CYS A 41 1.79 1.12 -3.71
CA CYS A 41 2.66 -0.04 -3.65
C CYS A 41 2.36 -0.97 -4.82
N MET A 42 3.40 -1.35 -5.56
CA MET A 42 3.32 -2.18 -6.76
C MET A 42 4.27 -3.37 -6.63
N GLY A 43 3.90 -4.51 -7.22
CA GLY A 43 4.80 -5.65 -7.39
C GLY A 43 5.89 -5.36 -8.43
N PRO A 44 6.92 -6.21 -8.54
CA PRO A 44 8.04 -5.99 -9.45
C PRO A 44 7.61 -6.05 -10.93
N GLY A 45 6.53 -6.74 -11.28
CA GLY A 45 5.87 -6.67 -12.59
C GLY A 45 4.77 -5.60 -12.72
N GLY A 46 4.72 -4.62 -11.80
CA GLY A 46 3.80 -3.48 -11.87
C GLY A 46 2.34 -3.86 -11.62
N TRP A 47 1.41 -3.35 -12.44
CA TRP A 47 -0.03 -3.55 -12.26
C TRP A 47 -0.49 -4.99 -12.53
N TYR A 48 0.25 -5.72 -13.38
CA TYR A 48 -0.02 -7.12 -13.69
C TYR A 48 0.47 -8.07 -12.59
N ASP A 49 1.29 -7.55 -11.67
CA ASP A 49 1.95 -8.35 -10.66
C ASP A 49 1.13 -8.34 -9.36
N ASN A 50 0.51 -9.49 -9.11
CA ASN A 50 -0.30 -9.71 -7.93
C ASN A 50 0.53 -9.98 -6.66
N ALA A 51 1.83 -9.68 -6.67
CA ALA A 51 2.71 -9.93 -5.53
C ALA A 51 2.44 -9.02 -4.32
N VAL A 52 1.69 -7.93 -4.46
CA VAL A 52 1.36 -7.11 -3.29
C VAL A 52 0.40 -7.89 -2.39
N ASN A 53 0.85 -8.21 -1.18
CA ASN A 53 0.00 -8.82 -0.16
C ASN A 53 -0.98 -7.75 0.36
N THR A 54 -2.16 -7.68 -0.28
CA THR A 54 -3.25 -6.79 0.09
C THR A 54 -3.62 -6.90 1.56
N GLY A 55 -3.67 -8.12 2.11
CA GLY A 55 -4.00 -8.33 3.53
C GLY A 55 -2.97 -7.70 4.48
N GLY A 56 -1.67 -7.89 4.20
CA GLY A 56 -0.60 -7.29 4.99
C GLY A 56 -0.52 -5.76 4.85
N MET A 57 -0.87 -5.24 3.67
CA MET A 57 -1.04 -3.80 3.44
C MET A 57 -2.18 -3.23 4.30
N VAL A 58 -3.38 -3.81 4.21
CA VAL A 58 -4.55 -3.39 4.98
C VAL A 58 -4.26 -3.41 6.48
N ASP A 59 -3.63 -4.49 6.96
CA ASP A 59 -3.28 -4.64 8.38
C ASP A 59 -2.29 -3.57 8.83
N CYS A 60 -1.24 -3.32 8.04
CA CYS A 60 -0.27 -2.26 8.33
C CYS A 60 -0.87 -0.86 8.27
N CYS A 61 -1.68 -0.54 7.25
CA CYS A 61 -2.38 0.74 7.16
C CYS A 61 -3.27 0.92 8.40
N THR A 62 -4.07 -0.08 8.74
CA THR A 62 -4.99 -0.05 9.89
C THR A 62 -4.25 0.11 11.21
N SER A 63 -3.13 -0.60 11.39
CA SER A 63 -2.26 -0.48 12.57
C SER A 63 -1.64 0.91 12.72
N ARG A 64 -1.47 1.64 11.61
CA ARG A 64 -0.97 3.02 11.57
C ARG A 64 -2.08 4.06 11.68
N GLY A 65 -3.34 3.63 11.82
CA GLY A 65 -4.49 4.52 11.86
C GLY A 65 -4.98 4.99 10.49
N ALA A 66 -4.40 4.47 9.41
CA ALA A 66 -4.77 4.71 8.02
C ALA A 66 -5.81 3.68 7.52
N GLY A 67 -6.50 3.99 6.42
CA GLY A 67 -7.33 3.03 5.68
C GLY A 67 -6.57 2.40 4.52
N SER A 68 -7.19 1.44 3.82
CA SER A 68 -6.62 0.75 2.67
C SER A 68 -7.66 0.45 1.61
#